data_AF-A0A9R0A608-F1
#
_entry.id   AF-A0A9R0A608-F1
#
_cell.length_a   1.000
_cell.length_b   1.000
_cell.length_c   1.000
_cell.angle_alpha   90.00
_cell.angle_beta   90.00
_cell.angle_gamma   90.00
#
_symmetry.space_group_name_H-M   'P 1'
#
loop_
_entity.id
_entity.type
_entity.pdbx_description
1 polymer ?
#
loop_
_entity_poly.entity_id
_entity_poly.type
_entity_poly.pdbx_seq_one_letter_code
_entity_poly.pdbx_strand_id
1 'polypeptide(L)'
;MTTETVQDGYRLEHGGSSRGKTREEHREPRNCQSLYANLVSVHSKPEHDFLLSLLPSSVTCWAGGHDGEQEGQWVWSDGTAYDSTNWCSAEPNNVGAGGENCIEIITLSSYRCWNDAPCSSSRSYVCAKNL
;
A
#
# COMPACT_ATOMS: atom_id res chain seq x y z
N MET A 1 -0.44 -19.39 -18.91
CA MET A 1 0.33 -18.13 -18.94
C MET A 1 -0.23 -17.26 -17.85
N THR A 2 0.35 -17.31 -16.65
CA THR A 2 -0.10 -16.56 -15.48
C THR A 2 0.41 -15.13 -15.60
N THR A 3 -0.51 -14.18 -15.63
CA THR A 3 -0.25 -12.74 -15.64
C THR A 3 0.29 -12.32 -14.27
N GLU A 4 1.58 -12.58 -14.01
CA GLU A 4 2.32 -11.87 -12.98
C GLU A 4 2.80 -10.56 -13.61
N THR A 5 2.11 -9.47 -13.30
CA THR A 5 2.45 -8.13 -13.77
C THR A 5 3.84 -7.75 -13.26
N VAL A 6 4.85 -7.92 -14.11
CA VAL A 6 6.07 -7.11 -14.11
C VAL A 6 5.88 -6.13 -15.25
N GLN A 7 5.26 -4.99 -14.97
CA GLN A 7 5.13 -3.93 -15.95
C GLN A 7 5.62 -2.63 -15.34
N ASP A 8 6.61 -2.02 -16.00
CA ASP A 8 7.17 -0.72 -15.65
C ASP A 8 7.61 -0.56 -14.18
N GLY A 9 8.13 -1.64 -13.60
CA GLY A 9 8.68 -1.65 -12.24
C GLY A 9 7.70 -2.01 -11.12
N TYR A 10 6.40 -2.11 -11.41
CA TYR A 10 5.36 -2.46 -10.45
C TYR A 10 5.04 -3.97 -10.47
N ARG A 11 4.75 -4.53 -9.30
CA ARG A 11 4.36 -5.94 -9.12
C ARG A 11 3.37 -6.10 -7.97
N LEU A 12 2.23 -6.74 -8.25
CA LEU A 12 1.23 -7.10 -7.25
C LEU A 12 1.60 -8.44 -6.62
N GLU A 13 1.72 -8.46 -5.30
CA GLU A 13 1.99 -9.65 -4.49
C GLU A 13 0.76 -10.00 -3.64
N HIS A 14 0.46 -11.28 -3.53
CA HIS A 14 -0.66 -11.77 -2.72
C HIS A 14 -0.16 -12.16 -1.33
N GLY A 15 -0.90 -11.78 -0.28
CA GLY A 15 -0.50 -11.97 1.11
C GLY A 15 -0.14 -13.44 1.44
N GLY A 16 1.06 -13.64 1.98
CA GLY A 16 1.54 -14.92 2.51
C GLY A 16 1.32 -15.01 4.02
N SER A 17 0.75 -16.12 4.49
CA SER A 17 0.53 -16.40 5.92
C SER A 17 1.87 -16.57 6.65
N SER A 18 2.18 -15.72 7.62
CA SER A 18 3.23 -16.01 8.61
C SER A 18 2.61 -16.37 9.95
N ARG A 19 2.49 -17.69 10.22
CA ARG A 19 2.31 -18.18 11.59
C ARG A 19 3.58 -17.83 12.39
N GLY A 20 3.41 -17.08 13.49
CA GLY A 20 4.37 -17.09 14.61
C GLY A 20 5.41 -15.96 14.67
N LYS A 21 5.00 -14.68 14.61
CA LYS A 21 5.89 -13.56 14.98
C LYS A 21 5.32 -12.73 16.13
N THR A 22 6.22 -12.39 17.07
CA THR A 22 5.95 -11.67 18.32
C THR A 22 5.76 -10.17 18.10
N ARG A 23 5.15 -9.53 19.11
CA ARG A 23 4.44 -8.25 19.14
C ARG A 23 5.26 -6.97 18.84
N GLU A 24 6.43 -7.07 18.23
CA GLU A 24 7.34 -5.92 17.98
C GLU A 24 7.63 -5.68 16.50
N GLU A 25 6.97 -6.40 15.58
CA GLU A 25 6.98 -6.09 14.14
C GLU A 25 5.58 -5.65 13.70
N HIS A 26 5.30 -4.34 13.67
CA HIS A 26 4.07 -3.76 13.09
C HIS A 26 3.96 -3.92 11.55
N ARG A 27 4.68 -4.89 10.99
CA ARG A 27 4.77 -5.16 9.55
C ARG A 27 4.42 -6.62 9.33
N GLU A 28 3.17 -6.89 8.96
CA GLU A 28 2.86 -8.07 8.13
C GLU A 28 3.92 -8.17 7.01
N PRO A 29 4.32 -9.38 6.56
CA PRO A 29 5.41 -9.58 5.61
C PRO A 29 5.04 -9.11 4.20
N ARG A 30 4.89 -7.80 4.05
CA ARG A 30 4.87 -7.04 2.81
C ARG A 30 6.31 -6.92 2.31
N ASN A 31 6.88 -8.05 1.93
CA ASN A 31 8.33 -8.18 1.75
C ASN A 31 8.75 -7.91 0.30
N CYS A 32 8.66 -6.63 -0.10
CA CYS A 32 9.22 -6.19 -1.37
C CYS A 32 10.76 -6.23 -1.40
N GLN A 33 11.41 -6.23 -0.24
CA GLN A 33 12.87 -6.26 -0.13
C GLN A 33 13.48 -7.54 -0.72
N SER A 34 12.79 -8.68 -0.60
CA SER A 34 13.19 -9.94 -1.25
C SER A 34 13.26 -9.85 -2.77
N LEU A 35 12.56 -8.87 -3.35
CA LEU A 35 12.57 -8.58 -4.77
C LEU A 35 13.58 -7.48 -5.12
N TYR A 36 14.35 -6.93 -4.18
CA TYR A 36 15.11 -5.68 -4.36
C TYR A 36 14.20 -4.51 -4.74
N ALA A 37 13.07 -4.39 -4.05
CA ALA A 37 12.03 -3.39 -4.26
C ALA A 37 11.54 -2.83 -2.91
N ASN A 38 10.75 -1.76 -2.95
CA ASN A 38 9.99 -1.26 -1.80
C ASN A 38 8.48 -1.42 -2.05
N LEU A 39 7.67 -1.26 -1.00
CA LEU A 39 6.25 -1.01 -1.22
C LEU A 39 6.08 0.28 -2.01
N VAL A 40 5.09 0.30 -2.91
CA VAL A 40 4.88 1.43 -3.82
C VAL A 40 4.63 2.73 -3.07
N SER A 41 5.36 3.78 -3.44
CA SER A 41 5.05 5.18 -3.16
C SER A 41 4.34 5.78 -4.37
N VAL A 42 3.60 6.88 -4.17
CA VAL A 42 2.87 7.56 -5.23
C VAL A 42 3.03 9.07 -5.05
N HIS A 43 3.52 9.73 -6.09
CA HIS A 43 3.96 11.13 -6.07
C HIS A 43 3.13 12.03 -6.97
N SER A 44 2.17 11.47 -7.71
CA SER A 44 1.29 12.26 -8.55
C SER A 44 -0.01 11.54 -8.89
N LYS A 45 -1.04 12.31 -9.27
CA LYS A 45 -2.28 11.74 -9.79
C LYS A 45 -2.07 10.91 -11.07
N PRO A 46 -1.26 11.34 -12.06
CA PRO A 46 -0.95 10.49 -13.21
C PRO A 46 -0.31 9.15 -12.85
N GLU A 47 0.61 9.14 -11.89
CA GLU A 47 1.22 7.89 -11.40
C GLU A 47 0.18 6.99 -10.73
N HIS A 48 -0.67 7.56 -9.88
CA HIS A 48 -1.78 6.81 -9.27
C HIS A 48 -2.71 6.20 -10.32
N ASP A 49 -3.11 6.99 -11.34
CA ASP A 49 -3.99 6.53 -12.41
C ASP A 49 -3.31 5.45 -13.27
N PHE A 50 -2.00 5.56 -13.51
CA PHE A 50 -1.19 4.54 -14.18
C PHE A 50 -1.13 3.25 -13.35
N LEU A 51 -0.83 3.33 -12.07
CA LEU A 51 -0.82 2.19 -11.16
C LEU A 51 -2.17 1.46 -11.17
N LEU A 52 -3.28 2.20 -11.08
CA LEU A 52 -4.63 1.62 -11.16
C LEU A 52 -4.92 0.94 -12.50
N SER A 53 -4.26 1.35 -13.60
CA SER A 53 -4.42 0.70 -14.90
C SER A 53 -3.72 -0.67 -14.98
N LEU A 54 -2.71 -0.90 -14.13
CA LEU A 54 -1.96 -2.16 -14.05
C LEU A 54 -2.61 -3.18 -13.10
N LEU A 55 -3.44 -2.73 -12.16
CA LEU A 55 -4.02 -3.56 -11.11
C LEU A 55 -5.41 -4.09 -11.51
N PRO A 56 -5.80 -5.31 -11.08
CA PRO A 56 -7.16 -5.80 -11.27
C PRO A 56 -8.15 -4.88 -10.54
N SER A 57 -9.26 -4.49 -11.17
CA SER A 57 -10.25 -3.56 -10.59
C SER A 57 -11.16 -4.19 -9.51
N SER A 58 -10.66 -5.21 -8.82
CA SER A 58 -11.39 -6.06 -7.87
C SER A 58 -10.60 -6.34 -6.59
N VAL A 59 -9.50 -5.62 -6.34
CA VAL A 59 -8.63 -5.83 -5.18
C VAL A 59 -8.49 -4.58 -4.31
N THR A 60 -8.13 -4.79 -3.06
CA THR A 60 -7.58 -3.75 -2.20
C THR A 60 -6.19 -4.20 -1.81
N CYS A 61 -5.21 -3.32 -1.95
CA CYS A 61 -3.81 -3.68 -1.75
C CYS A 61 -3.04 -2.61 -0.99
N TRP A 62 -2.04 -3.03 -0.24
CA TRP A 62 -1.19 -2.11 0.50
C TRP A 62 -0.23 -1.34 -0.41
N ALA A 63 -0.06 -0.06 -0.09
CA ALA A 63 1.03 0.79 -0.52
C ALA A 63 2.07 0.97 0.61
N GLY A 64 3.13 1.74 0.35
CA GLY A 64 4.22 1.97 1.29
C GLY A 64 3.96 3.07 2.32
N GLY A 65 2.78 3.70 2.29
CA GLY A 65 2.47 4.86 3.11
C GLY A 65 2.00 4.45 4.49
N HIS A 66 2.50 5.14 5.52
CA HIS A 66 2.09 4.94 6.91
C HIS A 66 2.31 6.21 7.74
N ASP A 67 1.62 6.34 8.86
CA ASP A 67 1.78 7.41 9.84
C ASP A 67 1.93 6.89 11.27
N GLY A 68 2.20 5.60 11.45
CA GLY A 68 2.30 4.96 12.78
C GLY A 68 3.40 5.49 13.72
N GLU A 69 4.30 6.36 13.24
CA GLU A 69 5.25 7.09 14.10
C GLU A 69 4.59 8.31 14.75
N GLN A 70 3.71 8.99 14.02
CA GLN A 70 2.95 10.14 14.47
C GLN A 70 1.70 10.30 13.61
N GLU A 71 0.54 10.09 14.24
CA GLU A 71 -0.78 10.24 13.62
C GLU A 71 -0.90 11.53 12.79
N GLY A 72 -1.36 11.39 11.56
CA GLY A 72 -1.52 12.50 10.61
C GLY A 72 -0.21 12.99 9.98
N GLN A 73 0.94 12.38 10.28
CA GLN A 73 2.22 12.63 9.61
C GLN A 73 2.61 11.40 8.77
N TRP A 74 2.09 11.38 7.54
CA TRP A 74 2.32 10.30 6.59
C TRP A 74 3.73 10.34 6.01
N VAL A 75 4.33 9.16 5.89
CA VAL A 75 5.65 8.93 5.27
C VAL A 75 5.59 7.73 4.33
N TRP A 76 6.46 7.71 3.32
CA TRP A 76 6.67 6.54 2.47
C TRP A 76 7.81 5.67 2.99
N SER A 77 7.59 4.35 3.01
CA SER A 77 8.56 3.38 3.52
C SER A 77 9.85 3.24 2.68
N ASP A 78 9.85 3.76 1.45
CA ASP A 78 11.02 3.81 0.57
C ASP A 78 11.90 5.06 0.81
N GLY A 79 11.45 5.98 1.67
CA GLY A 79 12.16 7.20 2.04
C GLY A 79 11.95 8.38 1.09
N THR A 80 11.08 8.27 0.08
CA THR A 80 10.71 9.41 -0.77
C THR A 80 9.80 10.38 -0.02
N ALA A 81 9.66 11.61 -0.55
CA ALA A 81 8.83 12.63 0.08
C ALA A 81 7.34 12.26 0.00
N TYR A 82 6.60 12.48 1.09
CA TYR A 82 5.14 12.42 1.06
C TYR A 82 4.59 13.74 0.50
N ASP A 83 4.39 13.80 -0.81
CA ASP A 83 4.10 15.02 -1.58
C ASP A 83 2.80 14.97 -2.39
N SER A 84 2.07 13.86 -2.33
CA SER A 84 0.79 13.70 -3.02
C SER A 84 -0.21 12.93 -2.18
N THR A 85 -1.49 13.17 -2.44
CA THR A 85 -2.59 12.46 -1.80
C THR A 85 -3.61 12.02 -2.84
N ASN A 86 -4.15 10.81 -2.67
CA ASN A 86 -5.29 10.33 -3.44
C ASN A 86 -6.34 9.68 -2.51
N TRP A 87 -6.50 10.25 -1.31
CA TRP A 87 -7.48 9.81 -0.32
C TRP A 87 -8.90 9.74 -0.87
N CYS A 88 -9.65 8.72 -0.45
CA CYS A 88 -11.08 8.67 -0.63
C CYS A 88 -11.74 9.82 0.14
N SER A 89 -12.98 10.13 -0.21
CA SER A 89 -13.75 11.15 0.51
C SER A 89 -13.86 10.78 1.99
N ALA A 90 -13.53 11.72 2.87
CA ALA A 90 -13.48 11.57 4.33
C ALA A 90 -12.32 10.73 4.88
N GLU A 91 -11.35 10.34 4.05
CA GLU A 91 -10.11 9.69 4.49
C GLU A 91 -8.92 10.66 4.57
N PRO A 92 -7.89 10.37 5.40
CA PRO A 92 -7.86 9.29 6.38
C PRO A 92 -8.73 9.58 7.61
N ASN A 93 -9.39 8.56 8.16
CA ASN A 93 -10.38 8.71 9.23
C ASN A 93 -9.97 8.09 10.57
N ASN A 94 -8.89 7.30 10.59
CA ASN A 94 -8.30 6.66 11.75
C ASN A 94 -9.31 5.87 12.60
N VAL A 95 -10.16 5.06 11.97
CA VAL A 95 -11.26 4.39 12.67
C VAL A 95 -10.77 3.29 13.62
N GLY A 96 -11.31 3.31 14.84
CA GLY A 96 -11.16 2.24 15.83
C GLY A 96 -10.08 2.50 16.89
N ALA A 97 -10.15 1.75 17.99
CA ALA A 97 -9.34 2.01 19.19
C ALA A 97 -7.83 1.77 19.02
N GLY A 98 -7.41 1.09 17.95
CA GLY A 98 -6.00 0.84 17.62
C GLY A 98 -5.47 1.70 16.47
N GLY A 99 -6.33 2.52 15.88
CA GLY A 99 -6.04 3.36 14.71
C GLY A 99 -5.75 2.62 13.40
N GLU A 100 -5.68 3.39 12.34
CA GLU A 100 -5.50 2.96 10.96
C GLU A 100 -4.26 3.64 10.39
N ASN A 101 -3.12 2.95 10.45
CA ASN A 101 -1.82 3.59 10.26
C ASN A 101 -1.15 3.24 8.92
N CYS A 102 -1.88 2.61 7.98
CA CYS A 102 -1.33 2.12 6.72
C CYS A 102 -2.22 2.47 5.54
N ILE A 103 -1.61 2.94 4.44
CA ILE A 103 -2.32 3.24 3.19
C ILE A 103 -2.65 1.95 2.44
N GLU A 104 -3.94 1.72 2.21
CA GLU A 104 -4.43 0.80 1.19
C GLU A 104 -4.96 1.54 -0.04
N ILE A 105 -4.73 0.97 -1.21
CA ILE A 105 -5.28 1.41 -2.48
C ILE A 105 -6.49 0.53 -2.79
N ILE A 106 -7.67 1.15 -2.87
CA ILE A 106 -8.91 0.49 -3.28
C ILE A 106 -9.02 0.58 -4.80
N THR A 107 -8.87 -0.53 -5.50
CA THR A 107 -8.92 -0.57 -6.98
C THR A 107 -10.33 -0.78 -7.54
N LEU A 108 -11.31 -1.02 -6.66
CA LEU A 108 -12.72 -1.17 -7.03
C LEU A 108 -13.17 0.04 -7.85
N SER A 109 -13.85 -0.22 -8.97
CA SER A 109 -14.22 0.82 -9.95
C SER A 109 -15.04 1.98 -9.36
N SER A 110 -15.74 1.75 -8.24
CA SER A 110 -16.53 2.76 -7.53
C SER A 110 -15.71 3.71 -6.64
N TYR A 111 -14.46 3.37 -6.31
CA TYR A 111 -13.63 4.10 -5.36
C TYR A 111 -12.33 4.59 -6.01
N ARG A 112 -11.43 3.69 -6.40
CA ARG A 112 -10.16 4.04 -7.08
C ARG A 112 -9.39 5.15 -6.34
N CYS A 113 -9.22 4.99 -5.02
CA CYS A 113 -8.63 5.98 -4.11
C CYS A 113 -7.98 5.27 -2.90
N TRP A 114 -7.36 6.05 -2.02
CA TRP A 114 -6.67 5.57 -0.83
C TRP A 114 -7.57 5.56 0.39
N ASN A 115 -7.36 4.58 1.25
CA ASN A 115 -7.95 4.49 2.59
C ASN A 115 -6.83 4.22 3.58
N ASP A 116 -6.94 4.71 4.81
CA ASP A 116 -6.13 4.22 5.91
C ASP A 116 -6.80 2.98 6.51
N ALA A 117 -6.00 1.97 6.88
CA ALA A 117 -6.52 0.77 7.49
C ALA A 117 -5.55 0.19 8.55
N PRO A 118 -6.02 -0.71 9.43
CA PRO A 118 -5.15 -1.36 10.39
C PRO A 118 -4.11 -2.19 9.65
N CYS A 119 -2.82 -1.91 9.89
CA CYS A 119 -1.69 -2.52 9.19
C CYS A 119 -1.63 -4.06 9.28
N SER A 120 -2.30 -4.64 10.28
CA SER A 120 -2.41 -6.09 10.49
C SER A 120 -3.45 -6.77 9.58
N SER A 121 -4.22 -6.01 8.80
CA SER A 121 -5.18 -6.58 7.87
C SER A 121 -4.48 -7.34 6.75
N SER A 122 -4.90 -8.60 6.54
CA SER A 122 -4.37 -9.43 5.47
C SER A 122 -4.88 -8.95 4.11
N ARG A 123 -3.97 -8.48 3.26
CA ARG A 123 -4.27 -7.98 1.91
C ARG A 123 -3.14 -8.31 0.95
N SER A 124 -3.43 -8.17 -0.34
CA SER A 124 -2.36 -8.08 -1.35
C SER A 124 -1.57 -6.78 -1.15
N TYR A 125 -0.41 -6.65 -1.78
CA TYR A 125 0.44 -5.46 -1.67
C TYR A 125 1.20 -5.23 -2.97
N VAL A 126 1.57 -3.98 -3.25
CA VAL A 126 2.28 -3.64 -4.48
C VAL A 126 3.72 -3.28 -4.18
N CYS A 127 4.64 -3.97 -4.84
CA CYS A 127 6.05 -3.66 -4.84
C CYS A 127 6.42 -2.82 -6.07
N ALA A 128 7.32 -1.85 -5.89
CA ALA A 128 7.86 -1.01 -6.94
C ALA A 128 9.39 -0.96 -6.89
N LYS A 129 10.02 -0.95 -8.07
CA LYS A 129 11.47 -0.80 -8.26
C LYS A 129 11.76 0.47 -9.03
N ASN A 130 12.84 1.16 -8.65
CA ASN A 130 13.39 2.30 -9.40
C ASN A 130 12.34 3.39 -9.68
N LEU A 131 11.65 3.85 -8.64
CA LEU A 131 10.82 5.06 -8.69
C LEU A 131 11.70 6.31 -8.65
#